data_AF-A0A7C1KH68-F1
#
_entry.id   AF-A0A7C1KH68-F1
#
_cell.length_a   1.000
_cell.length_b   1.000
_cell.length_c   1.000
_cell.angle_alpha   90.00
_cell.angle_beta   90.00
_cell.angle_gamma   90.00
#
_symmetry.space_group_name_H-M   'P 1'
#
loop_
_entity.id
_entity.type
_entity.pdbx_description
1 polymer ?
#
loop_
_entity_poly.entity_id
_entity_poly.type
_entity_poly.pdbx_seq_one_letter_code
_entity_poly.pdbx_strand_id
1 'polypeptide(L)'
;MKPKQSLNIGVYGCIRAGKTHFLYQLLCYWQQKQRLVHLSDRVEKFLKTVRGEIEKYKGSQPTMVNWGEIPVQVRRGDSQPDWDLTFRDLTGERLEKGVDKLDSSDRDNLIQEQVRQCDAFLFFFNPVHPEHQKDLDGYYQRESQRAERFIEYVLKERQNQHLPTVFVLTCKDLWQEQPAIYVRIHRWIEGVHRKLQQLYDHHLRGHYPPEFVERQGVFLEVCSTGRSPQDDQELEKVVERLADLVHRSRRQRQHTRRRALMALVAGLTAIVGFGGLGWWLAKREPPPPPLPIEERLRELEALLKTHPPAARLPSVEEAEKINKHLTWLVPKLDPNAGGAADVHESTRQQMRELLERASQLILEKANKADPTPETLAVLAAYLKKLPDASAVSPPLAQAQQRYWELQRTACLQQLADIIRRRQEVASPPLDTLGELTNKLREMERQSRQDEVFGPQAHRRVRDQIQTAATFCEDRLKQKDYTVDFRVTSAHYVLKEEEEVTWRGLNFASPGYPFIPPPYGLVPKAEGPGKIPCATIQPSYPLRIGLGTPVECALYIWEASEQQWRMWHKFNLTTEPGPYAPLGMPLHPADGEKREISLRWQDHEVNLEFFNFQPIPALIREAVALAKKEKKS
;
A
#
# COMPACT_ATOMS: atom_id res chain seq x y z
N MET A 1 -6.82 13.29 -30.87
CA MET A 1 -7.95 12.69 -30.13
C MET A 1 -7.68 12.82 -28.64
N LYS A 2 -8.63 13.36 -27.83
CA LYS A 2 -8.47 13.39 -26.37
C LYS A 2 -8.49 11.94 -25.85
N PRO A 3 -7.61 11.56 -24.90
CA PRO A 3 -7.59 10.19 -24.38
C PRO A 3 -8.96 9.84 -23.82
N LYS A 4 -9.55 8.73 -24.28
CA LYS A 4 -10.75 8.11 -23.69
C LYS A 4 -10.41 7.85 -22.22
N GLN A 5 -11.11 8.51 -21.30
CA GLN A 5 -10.82 8.35 -19.87
C GLN A 5 -11.41 7.02 -19.39
N SER A 6 -10.54 6.04 -19.15
CA SER A 6 -10.91 4.78 -18.50
C SER A 6 -11.50 5.04 -17.10
N LEU A 7 -12.48 4.23 -16.72
CA LEU A 7 -13.15 4.25 -15.42
C LEU A 7 -12.82 2.97 -14.65
N ASN A 8 -12.08 3.10 -13.55
CA ASN A 8 -11.73 1.98 -12.68
C ASN A 8 -12.78 1.81 -11.59
N ILE A 9 -13.47 0.68 -11.57
CA ILE A 9 -14.58 0.40 -10.64
C ILE A 9 -14.15 -0.66 -9.64
N GLY A 10 -14.10 -0.31 -8.36
CA GLY A 10 -13.91 -1.28 -7.28
C GLY A 10 -15.21 -1.99 -6.94
N VAL A 11 -15.20 -3.31 -6.86
CA VAL A 11 -16.37 -4.15 -6.57
C VAL A 11 -16.17 -4.81 -5.21
N TYR A 12 -17.03 -4.53 -4.23
CA TYR A 12 -16.87 -4.97 -2.84
C TYR A 12 -18.17 -5.53 -2.24
N GLY A 13 -18.08 -6.42 -1.25
CA GLY A 13 -19.24 -7.05 -0.57
C GLY A 13 -18.87 -8.43 0.00
N CYS A 14 -19.71 -9.02 0.88
CA CYS A 14 -19.44 -10.36 1.44
C CYS A 14 -19.25 -11.43 0.36
N ILE A 15 -18.69 -12.56 0.79
CA ILE A 15 -18.87 -13.84 0.10
C ILE A 15 -20.38 -14.00 -0.22
N ARG A 16 -20.71 -14.45 -1.44
CA ARG A 16 -22.11 -14.62 -1.89
C ARG A 16 -23.00 -13.35 -1.84
N ALA A 17 -22.41 -12.16 -1.83
CA ALA A 17 -23.13 -10.90 -2.04
C ALA A 17 -23.63 -10.69 -3.49
N GLY A 18 -23.35 -11.62 -4.41
CA GLY A 18 -23.79 -11.52 -5.81
C GLY A 18 -22.85 -10.77 -6.77
N LYS A 19 -21.63 -10.40 -6.34
CA LYS A 19 -20.62 -9.67 -7.15
C LYS A 19 -20.30 -10.33 -8.49
N THR A 20 -19.83 -11.59 -8.44
CA THR A 20 -19.42 -12.37 -9.62
C THR A 20 -20.59 -12.55 -10.58
N HIS A 21 -21.77 -12.82 -10.03
CA HIS A 21 -22.99 -13.07 -10.80
C HIS A 21 -23.48 -11.81 -11.51
N PHE A 22 -23.51 -10.67 -10.81
CA PHE A 22 -23.79 -9.36 -11.39
C PHE A 22 -22.88 -9.06 -12.59
N LEU A 23 -21.57 -9.24 -12.42
CA LEU A 23 -20.60 -8.95 -13.49
C LEU A 23 -20.77 -9.91 -14.67
N TYR A 24 -21.02 -11.19 -14.40
CA TYR A 24 -21.31 -12.19 -15.44
C TYR A 24 -22.54 -11.81 -16.26
N GLN A 25 -23.66 -11.47 -15.61
CA GLN A 25 -24.89 -11.08 -16.30
C GLN A 25 -24.70 -9.82 -17.14
N LEU A 26 -24.06 -8.80 -16.58
CA LEU A 26 -23.75 -7.56 -17.28
C LEU A 26 -22.88 -7.78 -18.53
N LEU A 27 -21.84 -8.60 -18.41
CA LEU A 27 -20.97 -8.94 -19.54
C LEU A 27 -21.70 -9.77 -20.60
N CYS A 28 -22.50 -10.76 -20.18
CA CYS A 28 -23.34 -11.53 -21.10
C CYS A 28 -24.33 -10.63 -21.84
N TYR A 29 -24.97 -9.69 -21.16
CA TYR A 29 -25.87 -8.73 -21.78
C TYR A 29 -25.17 -7.90 -22.85
N TRP A 30 -24.01 -7.30 -22.55
CA TRP A 30 -23.24 -6.55 -23.54
C TRP A 30 -22.72 -7.41 -24.68
N GLN A 31 -22.37 -8.67 -24.42
CA GLN A 31 -21.96 -9.63 -25.45
C GLN A 31 -23.12 -9.96 -26.40
N GLN A 32 -24.30 -10.26 -25.85
CA GLN A 32 -25.51 -10.56 -26.63
C GLN A 32 -25.95 -9.38 -27.50
N LYS A 33 -25.81 -8.15 -26.98
CA LYS A 33 -26.08 -6.90 -27.72
C LYS A 33 -24.97 -6.51 -28.71
N GLN A 34 -23.90 -7.31 -28.83
CA GLN A 34 -22.72 -7.01 -29.67
C GLN A 34 -22.10 -5.62 -29.37
N ARG A 35 -22.16 -5.21 -28.10
CA ARG A 35 -21.64 -3.91 -27.64
C ARG A 35 -20.23 -4.01 -27.08
N LEU A 36 -19.71 -5.21 -26.83
CA LEU A 36 -18.32 -5.39 -26.43
C LEU A 36 -17.40 -5.13 -27.64
N VAL A 37 -16.55 -4.11 -27.53
CA VAL A 37 -15.65 -3.69 -28.62
C VAL A 37 -14.49 -4.67 -28.80
N HIS A 38 -13.98 -5.21 -27.68
CA HIS A 38 -12.94 -6.23 -27.65
C HIS A 38 -13.22 -7.22 -26.51
N LEU A 39 -13.21 -8.51 -26.81
CA LEU A 39 -13.28 -9.57 -25.81
C LEU A 39 -11.84 -9.96 -25.44
N SER A 40 -11.34 -9.52 -24.28
CA SER A 40 -10.02 -9.95 -23.83
C SER A 40 -10.03 -11.42 -23.39
N ASP A 41 -8.89 -12.11 -23.52
CA ASP A 41 -8.73 -13.49 -23.03
C ASP A 41 -9.16 -13.65 -21.56
N ARG A 42 -8.99 -12.58 -20.77
CA ARG A 42 -9.39 -12.54 -19.35
C ARG A 42 -10.91 -12.47 -19.18
N VAL A 43 -11.60 -11.65 -19.98
CA VAL A 43 -13.07 -11.59 -20.02
C VAL A 43 -13.65 -12.92 -20.51
N GLU A 44 -13.06 -13.51 -21.54
CA GLU A 44 -13.50 -14.80 -22.08
C GLU A 44 -13.32 -15.93 -21.06
N LYS A 45 -12.15 -15.99 -20.40
CA LYS A 45 -11.88 -16.94 -19.32
C LYS A 45 -12.87 -16.77 -18.17
N PHE A 46 -13.15 -15.53 -17.76
CA PHE A 46 -14.14 -15.24 -16.72
C PHE A 46 -15.53 -15.77 -17.11
N LEU A 47 -16.04 -15.40 -18.28
CA LEU A 47 -17.35 -15.85 -18.77
C LEU A 47 -17.44 -17.38 -18.85
N LYS A 48 -16.40 -18.04 -19.36
CA LYS A 48 -16.36 -19.50 -19.51
C LYS A 48 -16.35 -20.21 -18.15
N THR A 49 -15.54 -19.75 -17.21
CA THR A 49 -15.46 -20.35 -15.87
C THR A 49 -16.76 -20.16 -15.10
N VAL A 50 -17.30 -18.94 -15.05
CA VAL A 50 -18.55 -18.66 -14.31
C VAL A 50 -19.73 -19.41 -14.94
N ARG A 51 -19.80 -19.49 -16.27
CA ARG A 51 -20.81 -20.31 -16.97
C ARG A 51 -20.71 -21.78 -16.57
N GLY A 52 -19.52 -22.37 -16.59
CA GLY A 52 -19.30 -23.76 -16.19
C GLY A 52 -19.65 -24.02 -14.71
N GLU A 53 -19.42 -23.05 -13.82
CA GLU A 53 -19.84 -23.12 -12.42
C GLU A 53 -21.37 -23.10 -12.26
N ILE A 54 -22.04 -22.18 -12.97
CA ILE A 54 -23.51 -22.07 -12.95
C ILE A 54 -24.16 -23.35 -13.47
N GLU A 55 -23.66 -23.89 -14.60
CA GLU A 55 -24.17 -25.12 -15.22
C GLU A 55 -23.95 -26.34 -14.30
N LYS A 56 -22.80 -26.42 -13.62
CA LYS A 56 -22.45 -27.56 -12.76
C LYS A 56 -23.18 -27.56 -11.42
N TYR A 57 -23.36 -26.40 -10.80
CA TYR A 57 -23.85 -26.30 -9.41
C TYR A 57 -25.26 -25.72 -9.29
N LYS A 58 -25.94 -25.40 -10.41
CA LYS A 58 -27.28 -24.79 -10.45
C LYS A 58 -27.39 -23.47 -9.66
N GLY A 59 -26.27 -22.77 -9.46
CA GLY A 59 -26.17 -21.52 -8.70
C GLY A 59 -24.72 -21.02 -8.62
N SER A 60 -24.53 -19.76 -8.21
CA SER A 60 -23.17 -19.20 -8.05
C SER A 60 -22.51 -19.73 -6.77
N GLN A 61 -21.42 -20.48 -6.93
CA GLN A 61 -20.55 -20.85 -5.82
C GLN A 61 -19.79 -19.62 -5.30
N PRO A 62 -19.29 -19.63 -4.05
CA PRO A 62 -18.26 -18.69 -3.62
C PRO A 62 -17.08 -18.81 -4.59
N THR A 63 -16.85 -17.77 -5.38
CA THR A 63 -15.71 -17.75 -6.28
C THR A 63 -14.47 -17.51 -5.42
N MET A 64 -13.75 -18.59 -5.05
CA MET A 64 -12.46 -18.49 -4.33
C MET A 64 -11.33 -17.96 -5.23
N VAL A 65 -11.59 -17.86 -6.54
CA VAL A 65 -10.62 -17.39 -7.55
C VAL A 65 -10.62 -15.87 -7.56
N ASN A 66 -9.48 -15.27 -7.19
CA ASN A 66 -9.26 -13.83 -7.37
C ASN A 66 -9.10 -13.52 -8.86
N TRP A 67 -10.10 -12.88 -9.46
CA TRP A 67 -10.10 -12.51 -10.88
C TRP A 67 -9.21 -11.30 -11.17
N GLY A 68 -8.80 -10.52 -10.15
CA GLY A 68 -8.04 -9.29 -10.29
C GLY A 68 -8.78 -8.22 -11.09
N GLU A 69 -8.19 -7.78 -12.19
CA GLU A 69 -8.73 -6.71 -13.06
C GLU A 69 -9.43 -7.30 -14.28
N ILE A 70 -10.66 -6.87 -14.56
CA ILE A 70 -11.44 -7.27 -15.74
C ILE A 70 -11.66 -6.01 -16.60
N PRO A 71 -10.79 -5.75 -17.59
CA PRO A 71 -10.95 -4.61 -18.50
C PRO A 71 -12.00 -4.92 -19.58
N VAL A 72 -12.89 -3.95 -19.82
CA VAL A 72 -14.05 -4.07 -20.70
C VAL A 72 -14.24 -2.76 -21.46
N GLN A 73 -14.32 -2.85 -22.79
CA GLN A 73 -14.70 -1.71 -23.62
C GLN A 73 -16.10 -1.92 -24.21
N VAL A 74 -17.02 -0.99 -23.95
CA VAL A 74 -18.44 -1.10 -24.30
C VAL A 74 -18.87 0.05 -25.19
N ARG A 75 -19.44 -0.27 -26.35
CA ARG A 75 -20.06 0.69 -27.26
C ARG A 75 -21.40 1.16 -26.71
N ARG A 76 -21.62 2.48 -26.63
CA ARG A 76 -22.87 3.08 -26.10
C ARG A 76 -23.85 3.56 -27.18
N GLY A 77 -23.44 3.55 -28.44
CA GLY A 77 -24.19 4.04 -29.59
C GLY A 77 -23.39 5.06 -30.39
N ASP A 78 -23.86 5.41 -31.59
CA ASP A 78 -23.06 6.17 -32.58
C ASP A 78 -22.73 7.61 -32.18
N SER A 79 -23.48 8.18 -31.23
CA SER A 79 -23.31 9.56 -30.74
C SER A 79 -22.70 9.68 -29.34
N GLN A 80 -22.47 8.56 -28.66
CA GLN A 80 -21.92 8.54 -27.30
C GLN A 80 -20.52 7.91 -27.28
N PRO A 81 -19.58 8.46 -26.50
CA PRO A 81 -18.26 7.85 -26.38
C PRO A 81 -18.38 6.45 -25.77
N ASP A 82 -17.63 5.50 -26.34
CA ASP A 82 -17.49 4.17 -25.75
C ASP A 82 -17.03 4.28 -24.30
N TRP A 83 -17.56 3.38 -23.46
CA TRP A 83 -16.99 3.17 -22.15
C TRP A 83 -15.74 2.33 -22.23
N ASP A 84 -14.74 2.75 -21.47
CA ASP A 84 -13.54 2.00 -21.14
C ASP A 84 -13.60 1.78 -19.62
N LEU A 85 -13.94 0.56 -19.20
CA LEU A 85 -14.20 0.19 -17.81
C LEU A 85 -13.18 -0.85 -17.37
N THR A 86 -12.70 -0.74 -16.13
CA THR A 86 -11.93 -1.81 -15.50
C THR A 86 -12.59 -2.19 -14.18
N PHE A 87 -13.18 -3.38 -14.10
CA PHE A 87 -13.74 -3.91 -12.87
C PHE A 87 -12.65 -4.56 -12.04
N ARG A 88 -12.53 -4.16 -10.78
CA ARG A 88 -11.53 -4.66 -9.83
C ARG A 88 -12.27 -5.33 -8.68
N ASP A 89 -12.24 -6.65 -8.62
CA ASP A 89 -12.87 -7.39 -7.52
C ASP A 89 -12.02 -7.23 -6.25
N LEU A 90 -12.53 -6.46 -5.30
CA LEU A 90 -11.91 -6.27 -4.00
C LEU A 90 -12.28 -7.49 -3.17
N THR A 91 -11.28 -8.30 -2.81
CA THR A 91 -11.49 -9.59 -2.15
C THR A 91 -12.23 -9.38 -0.83
N GLY A 92 -13.55 -9.65 -0.81
CA GLY A 92 -14.47 -9.29 0.28
C GLY A 92 -14.02 -9.71 1.68
N GLU A 93 -13.44 -10.91 1.77
CA GLU A 93 -12.91 -11.51 3.00
C GLU A 93 -11.65 -10.82 3.55
N ARG A 94 -10.90 -10.12 2.68
CA ARG A 94 -9.62 -9.48 3.06
C ARG A 94 -9.84 -8.12 3.72
N LEU A 95 -10.90 -7.40 3.34
CA LEU A 95 -11.34 -6.20 4.05
C LEU A 95 -12.00 -6.57 5.38
N GLU A 96 -12.77 -7.66 5.48
CA GLU A 96 -13.35 -8.07 6.77
C GLU A 96 -12.25 -8.48 7.79
N LYS A 97 -11.26 -9.28 7.35
CA LYS A 97 -10.08 -9.63 8.17
C LYS A 97 -9.08 -8.48 8.38
N GLY A 98 -9.08 -7.46 7.51
CA GLY A 98 -8.21 -6.27 7.60
C GLY A 98 -8.84 -5.14 8.41
N VAL A 99 -10.16 -5.04 8.42
CA VAL A 99 -10.93 -4.04 9.19
C VAL A 99 -11.09 -4.46 10.66
N ASP A 100 -11.12 -5.77 10.95
CA ASP A 100 -10.97 -6.28 12.33
C ASP A 100 -9.50 -6.31 12.81
N LYS A 101 -8.53 -6.05 11.91
CA LYS A 101 -7.09 -6.00 12.21
C LYS A 101 -6.43 -4.76 11.60
N LEU A 102 -6.93 -3.58 11.98
CA LEU A 102 -6.35 -2.26 11.69
C LEU A 102 -4.93 -2.03 12.31
N ASP A 103 -4.23 -3.11 12.68
CA ASP A 103 -2.93 -3.12 13.38
C ASP A 103 -1.89 -4.05 12.67
N SER A 104 -2.07 -4.39 11.38
CA SER A 104 -1.08 -5.19 10.63
C SER A 104 -0.71 -4.58 9.26
N SER A 105 0.46 -3.94 9.19
CA SER A 105 0.98 -3.11 8.10
C SER A 105 1.09 -3.73 6.70
N ASP A 106 1.27 -5.05 6.58
CA ASP A 106 1.62 -5.68 5.30
C ASP A 106 0.40 -5.96 4.40
N ARG A 107 -0.81 -6.02 4.98
CA ARG A 107 -2.07 -6.22 4.23
C ARG A 107 -2.75 -4.92 3.84
N ASP A 108 -2.44 -3.84 4.54
CA ASP A 108 -2.94 -2.50 4.24
C ASP A 108 -2.43 -2.03 2.87
N ASN A 109 -1.15 -2.23 2.54
CA ASN A 109 -0.59 -1.74 1.27
C ASN A 109 -1.30 -2.29 0.00
N LEU A 110 -1.72 -3.56 -0.02
CA LEU A 110 -2.39 -4.16 -1.18
C LEU A 110 -3.83 -3.66 -1.37
N ILE A 111 -4.58 -3.51 -0.27
CA ILE A 111 -5.97 -3.01 -0.31
C ILE A 111 -5.96 -1.48 -0.54
N GLN A 112 -5.01 -0.76 0.08
CA GLN A 112 -4.77 0.66 -0.17
C GLN A 112 -4.43 0.92 -1.63
N GLU A 113 -3.55 0.12 -2.23
CA GLU A 113 -3.19 0.26 -3.65
C GLU A 113 -4.40 -0.01 -4.56
N GLN A 114 -5.22 -1.01 -4.25
CA GLN A 114 -6.45 -1.31 -5.01
C GLN A 114 -7.49 -0.19 -4.90
N VAL A 115 -7.75 0.32 -3.70
CA VAL A 115 -8.61 1.51 -3.48
C VAL A 115 -7.98 2.74 -4.16
N ARG A 116 -6.64 2.82 -4.21
CA ARG A 116 -5.89 3.89 -4.88
C ARG A 116 -5.89 3.83 -6.41
N GLN A 117 -6.41 2.77 -7.00
CA GLN A 117 -6.54 2.65 -8.45
C GLN A 117 -8.00 2.81 -8.90
N CYS A 118 -8.97 2.83 -7.99
CA CYS A 118 -10.39 2.97 -8.31
C CYS A 118 -10.83 4.44 -8.36
N ASP A 119 -11.70 4.75 -9.33
CA ASP A 119 -12.41 6.03 -9.49
C ASP A 119 -13.76 6.05 -8.75
N ALA A 120 -14.34 4.87 -8.52
CA ALA A 120 -15.64 4.69 -7.85
C ALA A 120 -15.80 3.26 -7.31
N PHE A 121 -16.82 3.04 -6.49
CA PHE A 121 -17.06 1.74 -5.84
C PHE A 121 -18.51 1.26 -5.96
N LEU A 122 -18.66 -0.04 -6.16
CA LEU A 122 -19.91 -0.77 -5.99
C LEU A 122 -19.83 -1.59 -4.70
N PHE A 123 -20.77 -1.38 -3.78
CA PHE A 123 -20.91 -2.16 -2.55
C PHE A 123 -22.11 -3.10 -2.68
N PHE A 124 -21.88 -4.40 -2.66
CA PHE A 124 -22.90 -5.43 -2.80
C PHE A 124 -23.40 -5.90 -1.44
N PHE A 125 -24.73 -5.90 -1.28
CA PHE A 125 -25.44 -6.44 -0.13
C PHE A 125 -26.50 -7.43 -0.63
N ASN A 126 -26.52 -8.64 -0.07
CA ASN A 126 -27.53 -9.66 -0.36
C ASN A 126 -28.48 -9.83 0.83
N PRO A 127 -29.70 -9.26 0.79
CA PRO A 127 -30.62 -9.29 1.93
C PRO A 127 -31.11 -10.68 2.35
N VAL A 128 -30.97 -11.69 1.47
CA VAL A 128 -31.43 -13.07 1.69
C VAL A 128 -30.26 -14.06 1.72
N HIS A 129 -29.16 -13.65 2.33
CA HIS A 129 -27.93 -14.43 2.37
C HIS A 129 -28.17 -15.88 2.88
N PRO A 130 -27.82 -16.91 2.09
CA PRO A 130 -28.25 -18.30 2.34
C PRO A 130 -27.72 -18.87 3.66
N GLU A 131 -26.53 -18.46 4.09
CA GLU A 131 -25.90 -18.96 5.32
C GLU A 131 -26.40 -18.27 6.60
N HIS A 132 -27.14 -17.17 6.47
CA HIS A 132 -27.60 -16.35 7.61
C HIS A 132 -29.12 -16.28 7.74
N GLN A 133 -29.86 -17.17 7.06
CA GLN A 133 -31.32 -17.21 7.13
C GLN A 133 -31.86 -17.37 8.56
N LYS A 134 -31.08 -17.98 9.47
CA LYS A 134 -31.46 -18.19 10.89
C LYS A 134 -31.18 -16.98 11.79
N ASP A 135 -30.33 -16.04 11.36
CA ASP A 135 -29.92 -14.84 12.10
C ASP A 135 -29.81 -13.65 11.13
N LEU A 136 -30.95 -13.23 10.59
CA LEU A 136 -30.99 -12.09 9.66
C LEU A 136 -30.68 -10.77 10.36
N ASP A 137 -31.10 -10.58 11.62
CA ASP A 137 -30.83 -9.34 12.35
C ASP A 137 -29.34 -9.17 12.65
N GLY A 138 -28.66 -10.20 13.14
CA GLY A 138 -27.22 -10.18 13.34
C GLY A 138 -26.47 -10.05 12.02
N TYR A 139 -26.94 -10.66 10.94
CA TYR A 139 -26.38 -10.46 9.60
C TYR A 139 -26.49 -9.00 9.14
N TYR A 140 -27.65 -8.37 9.25
CA TYR A 140 -27.86 -7.00 8.78
C TYR A 140 -27.04 -6.01 9.60
N GLN A 141 -26.87 -6.28 10.89
CA GLN A 141 -25.97 -5.51 11.75
C GLN A 141 -24.52 -5.63 11.29
N ARG A 142 -24.02 -6.83 10.99
CA ARG A 142 -22.67 -7.05 10.45
C ARG A 142 -22.47 -6.36 9.11
N GLU A 143 -23.45 -6.43 8.21
CA GLU A 143 -23.39 -5.74 6.91
C GLU A 143 -23.42 -4.22 7.05
N SER A 144 -24.20 -3.69 8.00
CA SER A 144 -24.21 -2.24 8.31
C SER A 144 -22.84 -1.77 8.78
N GLN A 145 -22.23 -2.51 9.71
CA GLN A 145 -20.89 -2.22 10.20
C GLN A 145 -19.86 -2.31 9.07
N ARG A 146 -19.98 -3.31 8.19
CA ARG A 146 -19.08 -3.47 7.04
C ARG A 146 -19.20 -2.29 6.07
N ALA A 147 -20.42 -1.84 5.77
CA ALA A 147 -20.65 -0.66 4.94
C ALA A 147 -20.03 0.59 5.56
N GLU A 148 -20.26 0.85 6.85
CA GLU A 148 -19.68 1.99 7.59
C GLU A 148 -18.16 1.98 7.52
N ARG A 149 -17.53 0.86 7.89
CA ARG A 149 -16.07 0.69 7.89
C ARG A 149 -15.48 0.85 6.48
N PHE A 150 -16.16 0.31 5.46
CA PHE A 150 -15.74 0.45 4.07
C PHE A 150 -15.75 1.92 3.61
N ILE A 151 -16.84 2.65 3.88
CA ILE A 151 -16.95 4.07 3.54
C ILE A 151 -15.82 4.86 4.22
N GLU A 152 -15.64 4.65 5.53
CA GLU A 152 -14.61 5.34 6.30
C GLU A 152 -13.21 5.06 5.76
N TYR A 153 -12.92 3.80 5.41
CA TYR A 153 -11.64 3.40 4.83
C TYR A 153 -11.38 4.07 3.48
N VAL A 154 -12.36 4.04 2.56
CA VAL A 154 -12.25 4.67 1.24
C VAL A 154 -11.99 6.18 1.36
N LEU A 155 -12.68 6.85 2.28
CA LEU A 155 -12.51 8.29 2.52
C LEU A 155 -11.14 8.63 3.11
N LYS A 156 -10.65 7.83 4.08
CA LYS A 156 -9.33 8.00 4.71
C LYS A 156 -8.19 7.82 3.71
N GLU A 157 -8.21 6.76 2.92
CA GLU A 157 -7.10 6.41 2.02
C GLU A 157 -6.89 7.39 0.87
N ARG A 158 -7.93 8.14 0.52
CA ARG A 158 -7.94 8.99 -0.67
C ARG A 158 -7.91 10.47 -0.35
N GLN A 159 -7.58 10.83 0.91
CA GLN A 159 -7.28 12.20 1.35
C GLN A 159 -8.28 13.24 0.80
N ASN A 160 -9.57 13.02 1.01
CA ASN A 160 -10.66 13.93 0.62
C ASN A 160 -10.98 14.01 -0.88
N GLN A 161 -10.58 13.02 -1.68
CA GLN A 161 -11.07 12.87 -3.04
C GLN A 161 -12.53 12.38 -3.06
N HIS A 162 -13.45 13.08 -3.74
CA HIS A 162 -14.85 12.63 -3.88
C HIS A 162 -14.91 11.34 -4.71
N LEU A 163 -15.04 10.20 -4.03
CA LEU A 163 -15.20 8.88 -4.64
C LEU A 163 -16.65 8.43 -4.41
N PRO A 164 -17.45 8.31 -5.47
CA PRO A 164 -18.82 7.85 -5.30
C PRO A 164 -18.86 6.36 -4.98
N THR A 165 -19.77 5.99 -4.09
CA THR A 165 -20.11 4.61 -3.77
C THR A 165 -21.58 4.40 -4.08
N VAL A 166 -21.89 3.35 -4.85
CA VAL A 166 -23.26 2.89 -5.09
C VAL A 166 -23.43 1.55 -4.39
N PHE A 167 -24.45 1.46 -3.55
CA PHE A 167 -24.89 0.26 -2.86
C PHE A 167 -25.85 -0.51 -3.76
N VAL A 168 -25.48 -1.75 -4.07
CA VAL A 168 -26.24 -2.65 -4.95
C VAL A 168 -26.87 -3.74 -4.07
N LEU A 169 -28.19 -3.69 -3.96
CA LEU A 169 -28.98 -4.70 -3.25
C LEU A 169 -29.36 -5.80 -4.23
N THR A 170 -28.72 -6.96 -4.10
CA THR A 170 -28.92 -8.08 -5.02
C THR A 170 -30.12 -8.95 -4.63
N CYS A 171 -30.49 -9.87 -5.52
CA CYS A 171 -31.54 -10.86 -5.26
C CYS A 171 -32.92 -10.23 -4.99
N LYS A 172 -33.20 -9.08 -5.61
CA LYS A 172 -34.50 -8.38 -5.47
C LYS A 172 -35.70 -9.31 -5.67
N ASP A 173 -35.61 -10.16 -6.68
CA ASP A 173 -36.60 -11.19 -7.02
C ASP A 173 -36.91 -12.16 -5.86
N LEU A 174 -35.99 -12.33 -4.91
CA LEU A 174 -36.16 -13.23 -3.77
C LEU A 174 -36.74 -12.55 -2.54
N TRP A 175 -36.61 -11.23 -2.39
CA TRP A 175 -37.02 -10.51 -1.17
C TRP A 175 -38.08 -9.43 -1.36
N GLN A 176 -38.33 -8.97 -2.59
CA GLN A 176 -39.29 -7.87 -2.84
C GLN A 176 -40.71 -8.22 -2.36
N GLU A 177 -41.09 -9.50 -2.41
CA GLU A 177 -42.42 -9.99 -2.01
C GLU A 177 -42.47 -10.42 -0.53
N GLN A 178 -41.38 -10.25 0.24
CA GLN A 178 -41.30 -10.63 1.64
C GLN A 178 -41.38 -9.39 2.55
N PRO A 179 -42.55 -9.03 3.12
CA PRO A 179 -42.72 -7.77 3.85
C PRO A 179 -41.78 -7.64 5.06
N ALA A 180 -41.53 -8.76 5.75
CA ALA A 180 -40.63 -8.79 6.90
C ALA A 180 -39.18 -8.46 6.53
N ILE A 181 -38.73 -8.89 5.35
CA ILE A 181 -37.38 -8.60 4.85
C ILE A 181 -37.32 -7.16 4.31
N TYR A 182 -38.36 -6.73 3.59
CA TYR A 182 -38.48 -5.37 3.06
C TYR A 182 -38.31 -4.30 4.16
N VAL A 183 -39.01 -4.43 5.28
CA VAL A 183 -38.89 -3.49 6.42
C VAL A 183 -37.45 -3.46 6.98
N ARG A 184 -36.79 -4.61 7.08
CA ARG A 184 -35.41 -4.71 7.57
C ARG A 184 -34.43 -4.07 6.60
N ILE A 185 -34.62 -4.27 5.30
CA ILE A 185 -33.81 -3.62 4.25
C ILE A 185 -33.96 -2.11 4.35
N HIS A 186 -35.17 -1.58 4.49
CA HIS A 186 -35.38 -0.14 4.62
C HIS A 186 -34.68 0.44 5.85
N ARG A 187 -34.72 -0.27 6.98
CA ARG A 187 -33.97 0.11 8.19
C ARG A 187 -32.47 0.08 7.96
N TRP A 188 -31.97 -0.94 7.26
CA TRP A 188 -30.55 -1.04 6.89
C TRP A 188 -30.12 0.12 5.98
N ILE A 189 -30.89 0.41 4.93
CA ILE A 189 -30.65 1.52 4.02
C ILE A 189 -30.60 2.84 4.79
N GLU A 190 -31.55 3.08 5.70
CA GLU A 190 -31.56 4.31 6.52
C GLU A 190 -30.35 4.42 7.44
N GLY A 191 -29.93 3.31 8.04
CA GLY A 191 -28.73 3.26 8.87
C GLY A 191 -27.47 3.60 8.08
N VAL A 192 -27.26 2.91 6.95
CA VAL A 192 -26.09 3.11 6.09
C VAL A 192 -26.10 4.49 5.44
N HIS A 193 -27.26 4.96 4.99
CA HIS A 193 -27.42 6.29 4.39
C HIS A 193 -27.08 7.42 5.36
N ARG A 194 -27.56 7.33 6.61
CA ARG A 194 -27.21 8.29 7.66
C ARG A 194 -25.71 8.28 7.94
N LYS A 195 -25.08 7.10 7.98
CA LYS A 195 -23.63 6.98 8.17
C LYS A 195 -22.84 7.52 6.99
N LEU A 196 -23.29 7.27 5.76
CA LEU A 196 -22.70 7.83 4.55
C LEU A 196 -22.69 9.36 4.60
N GLN A 197 -23.83 9.99 4.93
CA GLN A 197 -23.92 11.44 5.11
C GLN A 197 -22.96 11.95 6.18
N GLN A 198 -22.99 11.35 7.38
CA GLN A 198 -22.13 11.73 8.50
C GLN A 198 -20.65 11.65 8.14
N LEU A 199 -20.21 10.56 7.51
CA LEU A 199 -18.82 10.36 7.12
C LEU A 199 -18.41 11.30 5.98
N TYR A 200 -19.30 11.55 5.00
CA TYR A 200 -19.02 12.48 3.91
C TYR A 200 -18.93 13.92 4.42
N ASP A 201 -19.82 14.32 5.33
CA ASP A 201 -19.76 15.63 5.98
C ASP A 201 -18.48 15.78 6.81
N HIS A 202 -18.11 14.76 7.58
CA HIS A 202 -16.92 14.78 8.42
C HIS A 202 -15.62 14.85 7.60
N HIS A 203 -15.46 13.95 6.62
CA HIS A 203 -14.21 13.84 5.85
C HIS A 203 -14.11 14.85 4.71
N LEU A 204 -15.23 15.15 4.03
CA LEU A 204 -15.24 16.06 2.88
C LEU A 204 -15.69 17.49 3.24
N ARG A 205 -16.00 17.76 4.52
CA ARG A 205 -16.40 19.09 5.05
C ARG A 205 -17.58 19.71 4.28
N GLY A 206 -18.53 18.88 3.85
CA GLY A 206 -19.68 19.32 3.04
C GLY A 206 -19.35 19.69 1.59
N HIS A 207 -18.11 19.48 1.12
CA HIS A 207 -17.70 19.81 -0.24
C HIS A 207 -17.84 18.63 -1.21
N TYR A 208 -19.02 18.05 -1.36
CA TYR A 208 -19.27 16.95 -2.31
C TYR A 208 -20.57 17.18 -3.10
N PRO A 209 -20.77 16.53 -4.26
CA PRO A 209 -22.04 16.65 -5.00
C PRO A 209 -23.20 16.09 -4.16
N PRO A 210 -24.33 16.80 -3.99
CA PRO A 210 -25.48 16.30 -3.20
C PRO A 210 -25.96 14.91 -3.62
N GLU A 211 -25.78 14.56 -4.90
CA GLU A 211 -26.14 13.28 -5.49
C GLU A 211 -25.35 12.10 -4.91
N PHE A 212 -24.24 12.36 -4.22
CA PHE A 212 -23.42 11.35 -3.55
C PHE A 212 -24.07 10.82 -2.28
N VAL A 213 -25.07 11.53 -1.76
CA VAL A 213 -25.85 11.14 -0.58
C VAL A 213 -27.35 11.16 -0.88
N GLU A 214 -27.74 11.20 -2.14
CA GLU A 214 -29.14 11.10 -2.55
C GLU A 214 -29.57 9.63 -2.49
N ARG A 215 -30.45 9.27 -1.55
CA ARG A 215 -30.84 7.87 -1.27
C ARG A 215 -31.23 7.10 -2.53
N GLN A 216 -32.09 7.67 -3.38
CA GLN A 216 -32.54 7.04 -4.63
C GLN A 216 -31.44 6.86 -5.67
N GLY A 217 -30.37 7.66 -5.56
CA GLY A 217 -29.27 7.67 -6.50
C GLY A 217 -28.07 6.82 -6.10
N VAL A 218 -28.00 6.38 -4.85
CA VAL A 218 -26.87 5.60 -4.32
C VAL A 218 -27.26 4.22 -3.83
N PHE A 219 -28.54 3.93 -3.63
CA PHE A 219 -29.04 2.58 -3.37
C PHE A 219 -29.82 2.10 -4.58
N LEU A 220 -29.31 1.06 -5.25
CA LEU A 220 -29.91 0.46 -6.42
C LEU A 220 -30.19 -1.01 -6.15
N GLU A 221 -31.31 -1.50 -6.65
CA GLU A 221 -31.77 -2.87 -6.44
C GLU A 221 -31.67 -3.63 -7.75
N VAL A 222 -31.21 -4.88 -7.71
CA VAL A 222 -31.03 -5.71 -8.91
C VAL A 222 -31.52 -7.15 -8.67
N CYS A 223 -32.14 -7.72 -9.70
CA CYS A 223 -32.57 -9.12 -9.70
C CYS A 223 -31.37 -10.08 -9.85
N SER A 224 -31.47 -11.25 -9.21
CA SER A 224 -30.44 -12.29 -9.28
C SER A 224 -30.56 -13.21 -10.50
N THR A 225 -31.68 -13.15 -11.21
CA THR A 225 -31.89 -13.90 -12.45
C THR A 225 -32.29 -12.93 -13.55
N GLY A 226 -31.56 -12.92 -14.67
CA GLY A 226 -31.91 -12.15 -15.87
C GLY A 226 -33.08 -12.82 -16.59
N ARG A 227 -34.24 -12.87 -15.93
CA ARG A 227 -35.45 -13.53 -16.46
C ARG A 227 -36.10 -12.68 -17.55
N SER A 228 -35.82 -11.38 -17.57
CA SER A 228 -36.34 -10.45 -18.56
C SER A 228 -35.28 -9.48 -19.09
N PRO A 229 -35.44 -8.94 -20.31
CA PRO A 229 -34.59 -7.86 -20.82
C PRO A 229 -34.61 -6.58 -19.96
N GLN A 230 -35.63 -6.42 -19.11
CA GLN A 230 -35.72 -5.31 -18.17
C GLN A 230 -34.75 -5.48 -17.00
N ASP A 231 -34.57 -6.72 -16.50
CA ASP A 231 -33.59 -7.02 -15.43
C ASP A 231 -32.16 -6.69 -15.87
N ASP A 232 -31.81 -7.01 -17.12
CA ASP A 232 -30.47 -6.72 -17.65
C ASP A 232 -30.24 -5.21 -17.86
N GLN A 233 -31.29 -4.44 -18.19
CA GLN A 233 -31.23 -2.98 -18.24
C GLN A 233 -31.01 -2.36 -16.85
N GLU A 234 -31.53 -2.97 -15.78
CA GLU A 234 -31.27 -2.52 -14.42
C GLU A 234 -29.79 -2.68 -14.02
N LEU A 235 -29.12 -3.74 -14.50
CA LEU A 235 -27.68 -3.92 -14.28
C LEU A 235 -26.86 -2.81 -14.96
N GLU A 236 -27.23 -2.43 -16.18
CA GLU A 236 -26.56 -1.34 -16.89
C GLU A 236 -26.77 0.02 -16.21
N LYS A 237 -27.98 0.28 -15.69
CA LYS A 237 -28.29 1.51 -14.93
C LYS A 237 -27.38 1.71 -13.72
N VAL A 238 -26.91 0.63 -13.08
CA VAL A 238 -25.93 0.71 -11.98
C VAL A 238 -24.62 1.34 -12.47
N VAL A 239 -24.12 0.90 -13.63
CA VAL A 239 -22.89 1.43 -14.23
C VAL A 239 -23.08 2.85 -14.73
N GLU A 240 -24.23 3.16 -15.36
CA GLU A 240 -24.57 4.51 -15.79
C GLU A 240 -24.59 5.50 -14.63
N ARG A 241 -25.29 5.14 -13.55
CA ARG A 241 -25.37 5.98 -12.36
C ARG A 241 -24.00 6.22 -11.76
N LEU A 242 -23.16 5.18 -11.67
CA LEU A 242 -21.80 5.31 -11.16
C LEU A 242 -20.94 6.24 -12.04
N ALA A 243 -21.01 6.07 -13.37
CA ALA A 243 -20.28 6.90 -14.32
C ALA A 243 -20.72 8.37 -14.24
N ASP A 244 -22.01 8.63 -14.10
CA ASP A 244 -22.58 9.98 -13.91
C ASP A 244 -22.06 10.63 -12.63
N LEU A 245 -22.03 9.89 -11.51
CA LEU A 245 -21.49 10.39 -10.24
C LEU A 245 -19.99 10.71 -10.35
N VAL A 246 -19.21 9.89 -11.05
CA VAL A 246 -17.79 10.16 -11.30
C VAL A 246 -17.61 11.43 -12.14
N HIS A 247 -18.42 11.59 -13.18
CA HIS A 247 -18.38 12.79 -14.01
C HIS A 247 -18.73 14.05 -13.22
N ARG A 248 -19.75 14.00 -12.36
CA ARG A 248 -20.11 15.11 -11.45
C ARG A 248 -18.98 15.41 -10.47
N SER A 249 -18.34 14.40 -9.88
CA SER A 249 -17.15 14.58 -9.03
C SER A 249 -16.02 15.27 -9.77
N ARG A 250 -15.69 14.83 -10.99
CA ARG A 250 -14.64 15.46 -11.82
C ARG A 250 -14.97 16.92 -12.12
N ARG A 251 -16.22 17.24 -12.49
CA ARG A 251 -16.69 18.62 -12.70
C ARG A 251 -16.60 19.47 -11.44
N GLN A 252 -17.06 18.95 -10.29
CA GLN A 252 -16.99 19.67 -9.02
C GLN A 252 -15.54 19.95 -8.62
N ARG A 253 -14.62 18.99 -8.76
CA ARG A 253 -13.18 19.22 -8.52
C ARG A 253 -12.62 20.31 -9.43
N GLN A 254 -13.01 20.34 -10.70
CA GLN A 254 -12.60 21.41 -11.62
C GLN A 254 -13.16 22.78 -11.19
N HIS A 255 -14.42 22.84 -10.76
CA HIS A 255 -15.03 24.06 -10.24
C HIS A 255 -14.38 24.53 -8.93
N THR A 256 -14.12 23.63 -7.97
CA THR A 256 -13.45 23.96 -6.71
C THR A 256 -12.02 24.44 -6.95
N ARG A 257 -11.26 23.80 -7.86
CA ARG A 257 -9.92 24.28 -8.26
C ARG A 257 -9.97 25.67 -8.90
N ARG A 258 -10.94 25.93 -9.78
CA ARG A 258 -11.13 27.26 -10.38
C ARG A 258 -11.51 28.33 -9.35
N ARG A 259 -12.38 28.00 -8.39
CA ARG A 259 -12.75 28.91 -7.29
C ARG A 259 -11.59 29.15 -6.32
N ALA A 260 -10.81 28.12 -5.98
CA ALA A 260 -9.62 28.26 -5.16
C ALA A 260 -8.54 29.10 -5.86
N LEU A 261 -8.36 28.92 -7.18
CA LEU A 261 -7.48 29.74 -8.00
C LEU A 261 -7.98 31.20 -8.05
N MET A 262 -9.28 31.42 -8.27
CA MET A 262 -9.87 32.76 -8.27
C MET A 262 -9.82 33.42 -6.88
N ALA A 263 -10.01 32.67 -5.80
CA ALA A 263 -9.86 33.17 -4.43
C ALA A 263 -8.40 33.46 -4.07
N LEU A 264 -7.44 32.70 -4.59
CA LEU A 264 -6.01 33.01 -4.51
C LEU A 264 -5.67 34.28 -5.28
N VAL A 265 -6.20 34.45 -6.49
CA VAL A 265 -6.02 35.66 -7.31
C VAL A 265 -6.71 36.87 -6.65
N ALA A 266 -7.91 36.70 -6.10
CA ALA A 266 -8.65 37.72 -5.35
C ALA A 266 -7.96 38.06 -4.01
N GLY A 267 -7.41 37.07 -3.32
CA GLY A 267 -6.62 37.25 -2.10
C GLY A 267 -5.30 37.96 -2.37
N LEU A 268 -4.62 37.65 -3.48
CA LEU A 268 -3.46 38.39 -3.97
C LEU A 268 -3.82 39.85 -4.29
N THR A 269 -4.96 40.10 -4.93
CA THR A 269 -5.43 41.46 -5.22
C THR A 269 -5.91 42.22 -3.97
N ALA A 270 -6.46 41.54 -2.97
CA ALA A 270 -6.85 42.16 -1.69
C ALA A 270 -5.65 42.43 -0.77
N ILE A 271 -4.64 41.56 -0.76
CA ILE A 271 -3.37 41.78 -0.05
C ILE A 271 -2.61 42.95 -0.70
N VAL A 272 -2.63 43.04 -2.03
CA VAL A 272 -2.13 44.20 -2.78
C VAL A 272 -2.99 45.45 -2.55
N GLY A 273 -4.30 45.30 -2.35
CA GLY A 273 -5.27 46.41 -2.26
C GLY A 273 -5.48 47.05 -0.88
N PHE A 274 -5.38 46.30 0.23
CA PHE A 274 -5.86 46.80 1.54
C PHE A 274 -4.90 46.70 2.74
N GLY A 275 -3.72 46.09 2.63
CA GLY A 275 -2.79 45.98 3.77
C GLY A 275 -1.31 46.28 3.49
N GLY A 276 -0.91 46.36 2.22
CA GLY A 276 0.51 46.38 1.84
C GLY A 276 1.11 47.75 1.49
N LEU A 277 0.34 48.70 0.95
CA LEU A 277 0.94 49.89 0.33
C LEU A 277 1.55 50.90 1.32
N GLY A 278 0.89 51.18 2.45
CA GLY A 278 1.33 52.28 3.32
C GLY A 278 2.62 52.04 4.11
N TRP A 279 2.89 50.80 4.52
CA TRP A 279 4.05 50.46 5.36
C TRP A 279 5.21 49.83 4.56
N TRP A 280 4.92 49.20 3.42
CA TRP A 280 5.93 48.63 2.52
C TRP A 280 6.60 49.69 1.62
N LEU A 281 5.91 50.81 1.30
CA LEU A 281 6.47 51.90 0.48
C LEU A 281 7.58 52.71 1.17
N ALA A 282 7.73 52.64 2.50
CA ALA A 282 8.64 53.50 3.24
C ALA A 282 10.05 52.92 3.44
N LYS A 283 10.31 51.63 3.15
CA LYS A 283 11.59 50.97 3.55
C LYS A 283 12.16 49.89 2.61
N ARG A 284 11.85 49.90 1.31
CA ARG A 284 12.62 49.09 0.35
C ARG A 284 13.03 49.90 -0.87
N GLU A 285 14.34 49.91 -1.10
CA GLU A 285 14.88 50.12 -2.44
C GLU A 285 14.08 49.26 -3.44
N PRO A 286 13.70 49.81 -4.59
CA PRO A 286 12.93 49.10 -5.59
C PRO A 286 13.66 47.79 -5.95
N PRO A 287 12.93 46.66 -6.15
CA PRO A 287 13.56 45.47 -6.70
C PRO A 287 14.27 45.88 -8.01
N PRO A 288 15.54 45.52 -8.19
CA PRO A 288 16.27 45.89 -9.38
C PRO A 288 15.47 45.40 -10.60
N PRO A 289 15.41 46.19 -11.69
CA PRO A 289 14.74 45.76 -12.91
C PRO A 289 15.27 44.37 -13.31
N PRO A 290 14.41 43.50 -13.87
CA PRO A 290 14.85 42.19 -14.32
C PRO A 290 16.04 42.38 -15.26
N LEU A 291 17.20 41.83 -14.88
CA LEU A 291 18.42 41.90 -15.69
C LEU A 291 18.09 41.48 -17.14
N PRO A 292 18.62 42.20 -18.14
CA PRO A 292 18.57 41.79 -19.54
C PRO A 292 18.98 40.32 -19.70
N ILE A 293 18.38 39.65 -20.70
CA ILE A 293 18.64 38.22 -20.95
C ILE A 293 20.14 37.98 -21.15
N GLU A 294 20.83 38.87 -21.86
CA GLU A 294 22.27 38.76 -22.12
C GLU A 294 23.12 38.86 -20.86
N GLU A 295 22.69 39.64 -19.87
CA GLU A 295 23.40 39.82 -18.60
C GLU A 295 23.24 38.58 -17.72
N ARG A 296 22.04 38.01 -17.66
CA ARG A 296 21.80 36.73 -16.96
C ARG A 296 22.58 35.56 -17.55
N LEU A 297 22.74 35.53 -18.88
CA LEU A 297 23.54 34.49 -19.55
C LEU A 297 25.04 34.66 -19.28
N ARG A 298 25.54 35.91 -19.27
CA ARG A 298 26.93 36.20 -18.89
C ARG A 298 27.23 35.84 -17.43
N GLU A 299 26.31 36.14 -16.52
CA GLU A 299 26.43 35.74 -15.10
C GLU A 299 26.51 34.21 -14.96
N LEU A 300 25.62 33.47 -15.61
CA LEU A 300 25.67 32.00 -15.59
C LEU A 300 26.97 31.47 -16.19
N GLU A 301 27.42 32.02 -17.32
CA GLU A 301 28.67 31.60 -17.95
C GLU A 301 29.88 31.85 -17.04
N ALA A 302 29.92 33.00 -16.35
CA ALA A 302 30.96 33.31 -15.38
C ALA A 302 30.94 32.34 -14.21
N LEU A 303 29.76 32.06 -13.64
CA LEU A 303 29.58 31.09 -12.56
C LEU A 303 30.06 29.70 -12.97
N LEU A 304 29.72 29.23 -14.18
CA LEU A 304 30.16 27.94 -14.70
C LEU A 304 31.67 27.86 -14.92
N LYS A 305 32.33 28.96 -15.32
CA LYS A 305 33.79 29.03 -15.50
C LYS A 305 34.55 28.96 -14.18
N THR A 306 34.04 29.61 -13.15
CA THR A 306 34.66 29.62 -11.81
C THR A 306 34.27 28.40 -10.96
N HIS A 307 33.34 27.59 -11.46
CA HIS A 307 32.79 26.49 -10.68
C HIS A 307 33.83 25.39 -10.43
N PRO A 308 33.96 24.86 -9.20
CA PRO A 308 34.89 23.77 -8.93
C PRO A 308 34.62 22.55 -9.82
N PRO A 309 35.69 21.84 -10.25
CA PRO A 309 35.59 20.69 -11.13
C PRO A 309 34.72 19.58 -10.53
N ALA A 310 34.29 18.64 -11.37
CA ALA A 310 33.27 17.64 -11.04
C ALA A 310 33.50 16.85 -9.74
N ALA A 311 34.76 16.63 -9.33
CA ALA A 311 35.10 15.88 -8.12
C ALA A 311 34.89 16.65 -6.79
N ARG A 312 34.77 17.98 -6.81
CA ARG A 312 34.61 18.79 -5.59
C ARG A 312 33.23 19.44 -5.58
N LEU A 313 32.44 19.13 -4.55
CA LEU A 313 31.15 19.78 -4.33
C LEU A 313 31.38 21.23 -3.86
N PRO A 314 30.64 22.20 -4.40
CA PRO A 314 30.69 23.57 -3.93
C PRO A 314 29.94 23.73 -2.61
N SER A 315 29.89 24.95 -2.08
CA SER A 315 28.95 25.30 -1.02
C SER A 315 27.49 25.25 -1.53
N VAL A 316 26.54 25.11 -0.59
CA VAL A 316 25.10 25.19 -0.87
C VAL A 316 24.75 26.52 -1.54
N GLU A 317 25.32 27.63 -1.06
CA GLU A 317 25.09 28.97 -1.61
C GLU A 317 25.53 29.10 -3.08
N GLU A 318 26.65 28.50 -3.46
CA GLU A 318 27.14 28.47 -4.83
C GLU A 318 26.24 27.62 -5.74
N ALA A 319 25.73 26.49 -5.24
CA ALA A 319 24.76 25.67 -5.96
C ALA A 319 23.43 26.43 -6.18
N GLU A 320 22.96 27.18 -5.17
CA GLU A 320 21.76 28.01 -5.27
C GLU A 320 21.92 29.15 -6.30
N LYS A 321 23.12 29.73 -6.44
CA LYS A 321 23.40 30.73 -7.49
C LYS A 321 23.17 30.15 -8.88
N ILE A 322 23.65 28.94 -9.17
CA ILE A 322 23.39 28.26 -10.45
C ILE A 322 21.90 27.93 -10.59
N ASN A 323 21.26 27.40 -9.54
CA ASN A 323 19.82 27.08 -9.56
C ASN A 323 18.96 28.31 -9.91
N LYS A 324 19.30 29.50 -9.42
CA LYS A 324 18.59 30.75 -9.75
C LYS A 324 18.52 31.03 -11.25
N HIS A 325 19.57 30.65 -12.00
CA HIS A 325 19.55 30.77 -13.47
C HIS A 325 18.78 29.60 -14.11
N LEU A 326 18.90 28.38 -13.60
CA LEU A 326 18.18 27.21 -14.11
C LEU A 326 16.66 27.30 -13.95
N THR A 327 16.18 27.79 -12.81
CA THR A 327 14.75 28.03 -12.54
C THR A 327 14.12 29.03 -13.50
N TRP A 328 14.94 29.91 -14.10
CA TRP A 328 14.53 30.80 -15.17
C TRP A 328 14.70 30.18 -16.58
N LEU A 329 15.82 29.50 -16.85
CA LEU A 329 16.15 28.94 -18.16
C LEU A 329 15.22 27.79 -18.56
N VAL A 330 14.96 26.84 -17.66
CA VAL A 330 14.23 25.61 -17.99
C VAL A 330 12.80 25.92 -18.46
N PRO A 331 11.99 26.74 -17.75
CA PRO A 331 10.65 27.10 -18.23
C PRO A 331 10.66 27.97 -19.48
N LYS A 332 11.72 28.75 -19.73
CA LYS A 332 11.84 29.61 -20.92
C LYS A 332 12.17 28.83 -22.19
N LEU A 333 12.86 27.71 -22.06
CA LEU A 333 13.21 26.82 -23.17
C LEU A 333 12.22 25.66 -23.36
N ASP A 334 11.28 25.48 -22.43
CA ASP A 334 10.23 24.46 -22.56
C ASP A 334 9.30 24.80 -23.74
N PRO A 335 9.24 23.94 -24.79
CA PRO A 335 8.37 24.16 -25.94
C PRO A 335 6.88 24.16 -25.59
N ASN A 336 6.50 23.65 -24.41
CA ASN A 336 5.11 23.62 -23.93
C ASN A 336 4.76 24.84 -23.06
N ALA A 337 5.75 25.65 -22.66
CA ALA A 337 5.52 26.89 -21.93
C ALA A 337 5.29 28.04 -22.93
N GLY A 338 4.14 28.71 -22.82
CA GLY A 338 3.69 29.74 -23.77
C GLY A 338 4.54 31.02 -23.88
N GLY A 339 5.75 31.04 -23.30
CA GLY A 339 6.65 32.20 -23.26
C GLY A 339 7.83 32.13 -24.25
N ALA A 340 7.84 31.16 -25.17
CA ALA A 340 8.96 30.92 -26.08
C ALA A 340 8.99 31.86 -27.31
N ALA A 341 7.94 32.62 -27.61
CA ALA A 341 7.78 33.31 -28.90
C ALA A 341 8.67 34.57 -29.11
N ASP A 342 9.17 35.22 -28.06
CA ASP A 342 9.73 36.58 -28.13
C ASP A 342 11.27 36.70 -28.06
N VAL A 343 12.02 35.59 -28.26
CA VAL A 343 13.49 35.59 -28.14
C VAL A 343 14.15 35.31 -29.49
N HIS A 344 15.14 36.12 -29.88
CA HIS A 344 15.96 35.90 -31.08
C HIS A 344 16.61 34.51 -31.07
N GLU A 345 16.71 33.87 -32.24
CA GLU A 345 17.21 32.50 -32.36
C GLU A 345 18.65 32.33 -31.88
N SER A 346 19.52 33.33 -32.10
CA SER A 346 20.91 33.32 -31.61
C SER A 346 20.98 33.28 -30.08
N THR A 347 20.16 34.10 -29.40
CA THR A 347 20.05 34.10 -27.93
C THR A 347 19.45 32.79 -27.43
N ARG A 348 18.46 32.24 -28.13
CA ARG A 348 17.86 30.93 -27.80
C ARG A 348 18.88 29.79 -27.90
N GLN A 349 19.74 29.82 -28.91
CA GLN A 349 20.83 28.84 -29.05
C GLN A 349 21.84 28.96 -27.91
N GLN A 350 22.25 30.18 -27.54
CA GLN A 350 23.13 30.41 -26.40
C GLN A 350 22.51 29.93 -25.07
N MET A 351 21.20 30.14 -24.87
CA MET A 351 20.47 29.62 -23.70
C MET A 351 20.53 28.08 -23.63
N ARG A 352 20.36 27.39 -24.77
CA ARG A 352 20.45 25.93 -24.84
C ARG A 352 21.85 25.43 -24.50
N GLU A 353 22.89 26.06 -25.05
CA GLU A 353 24.29 25.68 -24.80
C GLU A 353 24.69 25.84 -23.33
N LEU A 354 24.28 26.94 -22.69
CA LEU A 354 24.55 27.16 -21.27
C LEU A 354 23.74 26.21 -20.37
N LEU A 355 22.48 25.93 -20.71
CA LEU A 355 21.69 24.93 -20.01
C LEU A 355 22.34 23.56 -20.09
N GLU A 356 22.80 23.14 -21.27
CA GLU A 356 23.45 21.84 -21.46
C GLU A 356 24.71 21.71 -20.62
N ARG A 357 25.58 22.73 -20.66
CA ARG A 357 26.82 22.76 -19.85
C ARG A 357 26.53 22.71 -18.35
N ALA A 358 25.56 23.48 -17.87
CA ALA A 358 25.17 23.46 -16.46
C ALA A 358 24.59 22.10 -16.06
N SER A 359 23.75 21.52 -16.90
CA SER A 359 23.08 20.23 -16.64
C SER A 359 24.10 19.08 -16.61
N GLN A 360 25.07 19.09 -17.52
CA GLN A 360 26.15 18.12 -17.55
C GLN A 360 27.04 18.22 -16.31
N LEU A 361 27.39 19.44 -15.88
CA LEU A 361 28.14 19.67 -14.64
C LEU A 361 27.40 19.09 -13.42
N ILE A 362 26.09 19.34 -13.31
CA ILE A 362 25.28 18.85 -12.20
C ILE A 362 25.18 17.32 -12.23
N LEU A 363 24.96 16.73 -13.40
CA LEU A 363 24.92 15.28 -13.56
C LEU A 363 26.26 14.63 -13.19
N GLU A 364 27.39 15.19 -13.63
CA GLU A 364 28.72 14.69 -13.27
C GLU A 364 28.97 14.75 -11.76
N LYS A 365 28.54 15.83 -11.11
CA LYS A 365 28.61 15.95 -9.64
C LYS A 365 27.71 14.92 -8.96
N ALA A 366 26.48 14.71 -9.43
CA ALA A 366 25.56 13.71 -8.89
C ALA A 366 26.08 12.27 -9.10
N ASN A 367 26.79 11.99 -10.18
CA ASN A 367 27.35 10.67 -10.46
C ASN A 367 28.55 10.33 -9.58
N LYS A 368 29.35 11.34 -9.20
CA LYS A 368 30.53 11.19 -8.33
C LYS A 368 30.24 11.48 -6.85
N ALA A 369 29.00 11.84 -6.53
CA ALA A 369 28.58 12.19 -5.18
C ALA A 369 28.49 10.97 -4.27
N ASP A 370 29.04 11.12 -3.07
CA ASP A 370 28.81 10.18 -1.98
C ASP A 370 27.43 10.43 -1.36
N PRO A 371 26.73 9.39 -0.88
CA PRO A 371 25.40 9.49 -0.28
C PRO A 371 25.43 10.06 1.16
N THR A 372 26.07 11.21 1.37
CA THR A 372 26.11 11.90 2.68
C THR A 372 25.07 13.03 2.78
N PRO A 373 24.62 13.40 3.99
CA PRO A 373 23.69 14.51 4.17
C PRO A 373 24.18 15.83 3.57
N GLU A 374 25.47 16.13 3.69
CA GLU A 374 26.08 17.36 3.17
C GLU A 374 26.04 17.38 1.63
N THR A 375 26.36 16.25 1.00
CA THR A 375 26.34 16.11 -0.45
C THR A 375 24.93 16.22 -1.01
N LEU A 376 23.96 15.56 -0.34
CA LEU A 376 22.55 15.63 -0.70
C LEU A 376 22.00 17.06 -0.57
N ALA A 377 22.43 17.82 0.44
CA ALA A 377 22.03 19.23 0.59
C ALA A 377 22.51 20.09 -0.59
N VAL A 378 23.76 19.89 -1.05
CA VAL A 378 24.30 20.60 -2.23
C VAL A 378 23.58 20.20 -3.51
N LEU A 379 23.30 18.90 -3.72
CA LEU A 379 22.55 18.44 -4.90
C LEU A 379 21.09 18.94 -4.87
N ALA A 380 20.45 18.94 -3.70
CA ALA A 380 19.12 19.51 -3.54
C ALA A 380 19.12 20.99 -3.90
N ALA A 381 20.13 21.76 -3.48
CA ALA A 381 20.26 23.17 -3.82
C ALA A 381 20.37 23.43 -5.33
N TYR A 382 21.06 22.58 -6.08
CA TYR A 382 21.07 22.66 -7.55
C TYR A 382 19.70 22.40 -8.17
N LEU A 383 18.94 21.45 -7.63
CA LEU A 383 17.77 20.87 -8.29
C LEU A 383 16.42 21.39 -7.77
N LYS A 384 16.46 22.16 -6.68
CA LYS A 384 15.30 22.72 -5.97
C LYS A 384 14.36 23.48 -6.91
N LYS A 385 13.06 23.17 -6.84
CA LYS A 385 11.97 23.83 -7.59
C LYS A 385 12.12 23.82 -9.12
N LEU A 386 13.01 22.99 -9.67
CA LEU A 386 13.07 22.80 -11.12
C LEU A 386 11.88 21.93 -11.56
N PRO A 387 11.23 22.24 -12.70
CA PRO A 387 10.17 21.40 -13.24
C PRO A 387 10.75 20.13 -13.87
N ASP A 388 9.89 19.34 -14.52
CA ASP A 388 10.32 18.23 -15.37
C ASP A 388 11.24 18.74 -16.47
N ALA A 389 12.51 18.36 -16.43
CA ALA A 389 13.50 18.76 -17.41
C ALA A 389 13.64 17.76 -18.57
N SER A 390 12.91 16.64 -18.57
CA SER A 390 13.13 15.53 -19.53
C SER A 390 13.03 15.95 -20.99
N ALA A 391 12.12 16.89 -21.31
CA ALA A 391 11.93 17.39 -22.66
C ALA A 391 12.95 18.48 -23.08
N VAL A 392 13.62 19.13 -22.13
CA VAL A 392 14.45 20.32 -22.37
C VAL A 392 15.94 20.02 -22.15
N SER A 393 16.27 19.22 -21.14
CA SER A 393 17.63 18.77 -20.83
C SER A 393 17.60 17.38 -20.17
N PRO A 394 17.83 16.30 -20.95
CA PRO A 394 17.94 14.95 -20.42
C PRO A 394 18.99 14.79 -19.30
N PRO A 395 20.19 15.42 -19.34
CA PRO A 395 21.15 15.34 -18.25
C PRO A 395 20.60 15.86 -16.91
N LEU A 396 19.80 16.93 -16.95
CA LEU A 396 19.21 17.51 -15.74
C LEU A 396 18.14 16.59 -15.13
N ALA A 397 17.33 15.93 -15.98
CA ALA A 397 16.37 14.92 -15.53
C ALA A 397 17.07 13.68 -14.94
N GLN A 398 18.20 13.25 -15.53
CA GLN A 398 19.03 12.18 -14.96
C GLN A 398 19.62 12.58 -13.59
N ALA A 399 20.05 13.84 -13.43
CA ALA A 399 20.53 14.32 -12.14
C ALA A 399 19.43 14.34 -11.06
N GLN A 400 18.20 14.72 -11.42
CA GLN A 400 17.02 14.63 -10.54
C GLN A 400 16.74 13.19 -10.10
N GLN A 401 16.81 12.21 -11.02
CA GLN A 401 16.67 10.81 -10.68
C GLN A 401 17.81 10.33 -9.75
N ARG A 402 19.06 10.69 -10.09
CA ARG A 402 20.25 10.28 -9.34
C ARG A 402 20.23 10.79 -7.91
N TYR A 403 19.74 12.01 -7.69
CA TYR A 403 19.53 12.55 -6.36
C TYR A 403 18.65 11.64 -5.48
N TRP A 404 17.52 11.16 -6.00
CA TRP A 404 16.63 10.26 -5.24
C TRP A 404 17.25 8.87 -4.99
N GLU A 405 18.07 8.37 -5.90
CA GLU A 405 18.85 7.14 -5.69
C GLU A 405 19.88 7.30 -4.58
N LEU A 406 20.59 8.43 -4.53
CA LEU A 406 21.52 8.76 -3.46
C LEU A 406 20.78 8.93 -2.12
N GLN A 407 19.61 9.59 -2.12
CA GLN A 407 18.78 9.74 -0.92
C GLN A 407 18.41 8.39 -0.31
N ARG A 408 18.00 7.42 -1.16
CA ARG A 408 17.72 6.05 -0.72
C ARG A 408 18.96 5.36 -0.16
N THR A 409 20.10 5.54 -0.81
CA THR A 409 21.37 4.92 -0.41
C THR A 409 21.85 5.47 0.93
N ALA A 410 21.76 6.79 1.13
CA ALA A 410 22.07 7.46 2.39
C ALA A 410 21.19 6.96 3.54
N CYS A 411 19.89 6.76 3.25
CA CYS A 411 18.95 6.18 4.20
C CYS A 411 19.37 4.76 4.60
N LEU A 412 19.70 3.90 3.64
CA LEU A 412 20.18 2.55 3.92
C LEU A 412 21.44 2.50 4.78
N GLN A 413 22.43 3.34 4.48
CA GLN A 413 23.68 3.41 5.25
C GLN A 413 23.42 3.82 6.70
N GLN A 414 22.62 4.87 6.92
CA GLN A 414 22.30 5.34 8.27
C GLN A 414 21.55 4.27 9.09
N LEU A 415 20.63 3.51 8.47
CA LEU A 415 19.95 2.40 9.14
C LEU A 415 20.91 1.24 9.45
N ALA A 416 21.79 0.90 8.52
CA ALA A 416 22.79 -0.15 8.70
C ALA A 416 23.76 0.20 9.84
N ASP A 417 24.20 1.46 9.92
CA ASP A 417 25.06 1.96 11.00
C ASP A 417 24.39 1.85 12.38
N ILE A 418 23.10 2.21 12.47
CA ILE A 418 22.33 2.04 13.72
C ILE A 418 22.30 0.56 14.12
N ILE A 419 21.95 -0.34 13.20
CA ILE A 419 21.86 -1.78 13.45
C ILE A 419 23.21 -2.33 13.91
N ARG A 420 24.29 -1.99 13.19
CA ARG A 420 25.66 -2.43 13.48
C ARG A 420 26.10 -1.98 14.86
N ARG A 421 26.05 -0.67 15.13
CA ARG A 421 26.47 -0.09 16.42
C ARG A 421 25.66 -0.67 17.57
N ARG A 422 24.34 -0.84 17.42
CA ARG A 422 23.49 -1.42 18.47
C ARG A 422 23.78 -2.90 18.72
N GLN A 423 24.13 -3.63 17.67
CA GLN A 423 24.57 -5.02 17.78
C GLN A 423 25.91 -5.14 18.51
N GLU A 424 26.86 -4.25 18.24
CA GLU A 424 28.19 -4.25 18.89
C GLU A 424 28.10 -4.05 20.41
N VAL A 425 27.18 -3.21 20.88
CA VAL A 425 26.95 -2.97 22.31
C VAL A 425 25.89 -3.88 22.92
N ALA A 426 25.41 -4.89 22.19
CA ALA A 426 24.35 -5.81 22.60
C ALA A 426 23.11 -5.10 23.19
N SER A 427 22.69 -3.99 22.55
CA SER A 427 21.51 -3.23 23.00
C SER A 427 20.23 -4.09 22.98
N PRO A 428 19.29 -3.84 23.89
CA PRO A 428 17.95 -4.41 23.82
C PRO A 428 17.31 -4.16 22.44
N PRO A 429 16.61 -5.15 21.84
CA PRO A 429 15.97 -4.99 20.54
C PRO A 429 15.01 -3.81 20.44
N LEU A 430 14.29 -3.51 21.53
CA LEU A 430 13.35 -2.40 21.57
C LEU A 430 14.06 -1.04 21.44
N ASP A 431 15.28 -0.90 21.97
CA ASP A 431 16.06 0.34 21.83
C ASP A 431 16.55 0.51 20.39
N THR A 432 16.99 -0.58 19.76
CA THR A 432 17.35 -0.59 18.33
C THR A 432 16.17 -0.18 17.46
N LEU A 433 14.99 -0.78 17.68
CA LEU A 433 13.78 -0.44 16.94
C LEU A 433 13.31 0.99 17.20
N GLY A 434 13.44 1.48 18.44
CA GLY A 434 13.13 2.87 18.81
C GLY A 434 14.01 3.87 18.06
N GLU A 435 15.30 3.62 17.99
CA GLU A 435 16.23 4.48 17.25
C GLU A 435 15.99 4.43 15.74
N LEU A 436 15.78 3.25 15.16
CA LEU A 436 15.44 3.10 13.75
C LEU A 436 14.15 3.85 13.41
N THR A 437 13.12 3.74 14.25
CA THR A 437 11.86 4.46 14.09
C THR A 437 12.07 5.97 14.07
N ASN A 438 12.78 6.50 15.07
CA ASN A 438 13.06 7.94 15.15
C ASN A 438 13.81 8.41 13.90
N LYS A 439 14.80 7.63 13.44
CA LYS A 439 15.59 7.98 12.27
C LYS A 439 14.78 7.93 10.98
N LEU A 440 13.94 6.90 10.80
CA LEU A 440 13.04 6.79 9.65
C LEU A 440 12.04 7.96 9.61
N ARG A 441 11.50 8.38 10.75
CA ARG A 441 10.60 9.55 10.84
C ARG A 441 11.31 10.87 10.57
N GLU A 442 12.58 11.00 10.95
CA GLU A 442 13.42 12.15 10.58
C GLU A 442 13.60 12.22 9.06
N MET A 443 14.01 11.11 8.44
CA MET A 443 14.22 11.02 6.99
C MET A 443 12.93 11.19 6.18
N GLU A 444 11.80 10.71 6.70
CA GLU A 444 10.48 10.97 6.12
C GLU A 444 10.17 12.48 6.10
N ARG A 445 10.47 13.21 7.19
CA ARG A 445 10.27 14.67 7.23
C ARG A 445 11.20 15.39 6.26
N GLN A 446 12.47 15.02 6.20
CA GLN A 446 13.46 15.59 5.28
C GLN A 446 13.01 15.38 3.83
N SER A 447 12.68 14.14 3.43
CA SER A 447 12.21 13.86 2.06
C SER A 447 10.94 14.62 1.67
N ARG A 448 10.07 15.01 2.62
CA ARG A 448 8.88 15.84 2.35
C ARG A 448 9.21 17.31 2.12
N GLN A 449 10.32 17.79 2.67
CA GLN A 449 10.80 19.17 2.53
C GLN A 449 11.64 19.36 1.26
N ASP A 450 12.20 18.28 0.72
CA ASP A 450 12.97 18.31 -0.52
C ASP A 450 12.06 18.65 -1.72
N GLU A 451 12.31 19.80 -2.33
CA GLU A 451 11.56 20.32 -3.50
C GLU A 451 12.20 19.90 -4.84
N VAL A 452 12.88 18.75 -4.88
CA VAL A 452 13.49 18.22 -6.10
C VAL A 452 12.44 17.47 -6.92
N PHE A 453 12.36 17.74 -8.22
CA PHE A 453 11.41 17.03 -9.09
C PHE A 453 11.79 15.56 -9.28
N GLY A 454 10.79 14.70 -9.51
CA GLY A 454 10.96 13.25 -9.62
C GLY A 454 9.84 12.51 -8.90
N PRO A 455 8.56 12.77 -9.23
CA PRO A 455 7.42 12.36 -8.41
C PRO A 455 7.32 10.84 -8.18
N GLN A 456 7.79 10.02 -9.12
CA GLN A 456 7.81 8.56 -8.97
C GLN A 456 8.95 8.10 -8.04
N ALA A 457 10.17 8.59 -8.25
CA ALA A 457 11.33 8.25 -7.41
C ALA A 457 11.15 8.76 -5.97
N HIS A 458 10.67 10.00 -5.82
CA HIS A 458 10.30 10.59 -4.53
C HIS A 458 9.29 9.75 -3.78
N ARG A 459 8.17 9.39 -4.43
CA ARG A 459 7.14 8.52 -3.84
C ARG A 459 7.73 7.18 -3.43
N ARG A 460 8.51 6.54 -4.29
CA ARG A 460 9.13 5.24 -4.00
C ARG A 460 10.01 5.29 -2.76
N VAL A 461 10.87 6.30 -2.63
CA VAL A 461 11.74 6.45 -1.44
C VAL A 461 10.91 6.70 -0.20
N ARG A 462 9.91 7.59 -0.28
CA ARG A 462 9.01 7.89 0.83
C ARG A 462 8.21 6.66 1.28
N ASP A 463 7.63 5.91 0.34
CA ASP A 463 6.83 4.72 0.63
C ASP A 463 7.70 3.63 1.29
N GLN A 464 8.96 3.48 0.86
CA GLN A 464 9.92 2.57 1.49
C GLN A 464 10.26 2.99 2.92
N ILE A 465 10.52 4.28 3.16
CA ILE A 465 10.80 4.83 4.49
C ILE A 465 9.58 4.64 5.41
N GLN A 466 8.38 4.97 4.91
CA GLN A 466 7.14 4.86 5.67
C GLN A 466 6.83 3.40 6.03
N THR A 467 6.98 2.46 5.08
CA THR A 467 6.76 1.03 5.32
C THR A 467 7.74 0.50 6.37
N ALA A 468 9.02 0.89 6.30
CA ALA A 468 10.01 0.51 7.30
C ALA A 468 9.69 1.12 8.69
N ALA A 469 9.22 2.37 8.73
CA ALA A 469 8.87 3.03 9.98
C ALA A 469 7.69 2.33 10.67
N THR A 470 6.62 2.07 9.92
CA THR A 470 5.44 1.35 10.42
C THR A 470 5.82 -0.04 10.92
N PHE A 471 6.67 -0.76 10.19
CA PHE A 471 7.16 -2.06 10.64
C PHE A 471 7.87 -1.97 12.02
N CYS A 472 8.77 -0.99 12.19
CA CYS A 472 9.45 -0.81 13.48
C CYS A 472 8.49 -0.41 14.60
N GLU A 473 7.52 0.48 14.31
CA GLU A 473 6.49 0.91 15.27
C GLU A 473 5.57 -0.23 15.70
N ASP A 474 5.12 -1.05 14.75
CA ASP A 474 4.28 -2.21 15.03
C ASP A 474 5.03 -3.21 15.92
N ARG A 475 6.31 -3.46 15.65
CA ARG A 475 7.14 -4.33 16.49
C ARG A 475 7.39 -3.74 17.88
N LEU A 476 7.57 -2.42 18.01
CA LEU A 476 7.66 -1.74 19.31
C LEU A 476 6.36 -1.86 20.13
N LYS A 477 5.20 -1.74 19.46
CA LYS A 477 3.87 -1.82 20.09
C LYS A 477 3.54 -3.25 20.49
N GLN A 478 3.69 -4.20 19.58
CA GLN A 478 3.31 -5.61 19.78
C GLN A 478 4.32 -6.38 20.62
N LYS A 479 5.60 -5.99 20.57
CA LYS A 479 6.73 -6.63 21.28
C LYS A 479 6.94 -8.11 20.93
N ASP A 480 6.39 -8.56 19.82
CA ASP A 480 6.45 -9.95 19.35
C ASP A 480 6.53 -10.04 17.83
N TYR A 481 6.53 -11.25 17.28
CA TYR A 481 6.27 -11.54 15.87
C TYR A 481 5.64 -12.93 15.74
N THR A 482 4.94 -13.18 14.64
CA THR A 482 4.27 -14.47 14.38
C THR A 482 5.05 -15.30 13.38
N VAL A 483 5.08 -16.62 13.61
CA VAL A 483 5.64 -17.63 12.71
C VAL A 483 4.81 -18.91 12.82
N ASP A 484 4.73 -19.70 11.77
CA ASP A 484 4.19 -21.06 11.88
C ASP A 484 5.35 -22.03 12.14
N PHE A 485 5.12 -23.05 12.96
CA PHE A 485 6.08 -24.14 13.11
C PHE A 485 5.42 -25.49 12.83
N ARG A 486 6.24 -26.46 12.42
CA ARG A 486 5.87 -27.87 12.33
C ARG A 486 7.02 -28.78 12.73
N VAL A 487 6.66 -30.00 13.13
CA VAL A 487 7.61 -31.08 13.37
C VAL A 487 7.77 -31.86 12.06
N THR A 488 8.92 -31.75 11.40
CA THR A 488 9.18 -32.43 10.12
C THR A 488 9.54 -33.89 10.34
N SER A 489 10.27 -34.18 11.42
CA SER A 489 10.50 -35.52 11.92
C SER A 489 10.72 -35.48 13.43
N ALA A 490 10.21 -36.48 14.11
CA ALA A 490 10.50 -36.72 15.51
C ALA A 490 10.66 -38.22 15.71
N HIS A 491 11.68 -38.62 16.44
CA HIS A 491 11.91 -40.01 16.79
C HIS A 491 12.40 -40.14 18.22
N TYR A 492 12.02 -41.24 18.85
CA TYR A 492 12.62 -41.68 20.10
C TYR A 492 13.02 -43.15 19.98
N VAL A 493 14.05 -43.55 20.72
CA VAL A 493 14.49 -44.96 20.77
C VAL A 493 13.94 -45.57 22.06
N LEU A 494 13.01 -46.52 21.94
CA LEU A 494 12.45 -47.24 23.09
C LEU A 494 13.44 -48.34 23.52
N LYS A 495 13.82 -48.35 24.81
CA LYS A 495 14.56 -49.49 25.40
C LYS A 495 13.57 -50.60 25.75
N GLU A 496 14.00 -51.86 25.75
CA GLU A 496 13.15 -53.08 25.79
C GLU A 496 12.22 -53.22 27.02
N GLU A 497 12.17 -52.25 27.93
CA GLU A 497 11.38 -52.28 29.17
C GLU A 497 10.62 -50.97 29.46
N GLU A 498 10.65 -49.96 28.58
CA GLU A 498 9.98 -48.67 28.80
C GLU A 498 8.58 -48.63 28.16
N GLU A 499 7.55 -48.29 28.95
CA GLU A 499 6.23 -47.95 28.40
C GLU A 499 6.30 -46.69 27.52
N VAL A 500 5.50 -46.66 26.46
CA VAL A 500 5.32 -45.50 25.57
C VAL A 500 4.66 -44.37 26.37
N THR A 501 5.48 -43.59 27.07
CA THR A 501 5.02 -42.42 27.82
C THR A 501 4.78 -41.28 26.84
N TRP A 502 3.60 -40.65 26.90
CA TRP A 502 3.21 -39.61 25.94
C TRP A 502 4.24 -38.47 25.97
N ARG A 503 4.53 -37.90 24.80
CA ARG A 503 5.55 -36.85 24.63
C ARG A 503 4.92 -35.59 24.05
N GLY A 504 5.48 -34.44 24.41
CA GLY A 504 5.03 -33.16 23.89
C GLY A 504 6.16 -32.15 23.77
N LEU A 505 5.93 -31.10 22.99
CA LEU A 505 6.81 -29.96 22.84
C LEU A 505 6.11 -28.70 23.35
N ASN A 506 6.86 -27.75 23.90
CA ASN A 506 6.31 -26.44 24.22
C ASN A 506 7.36 -25.35 23.95
N PHE A 507 6.93 -24.11 23.76
CA PHE A 507 7.80 -22.98 23.45
C PHE A 507 7.67 -21.87 24.48
N ALA A 508 8.77 -21.19 24.75
CA ALA A 508 8.80 -19.97 25.55
C ALA A 508 9.65 -18.90 24.86
N SER A 509 9.30 -17.64 25.08
CA SER A 509 10.01 -16.46 24.57
C SER A 509 9.70 -15.25 25.45
N PRO A 510 10.33 -14.08 25.26
CA PRO A 510 10.06 -12.91 26.09
C PRO A 510 8.57 -12.53 26.09
N GLY A 511 7.95 -12.41 27.26
CA GLY A 511 6.51 -12.13 27.38
C GLY A 511 5.57 -13.30 27.08
N TYR A 512 6.09 -14.45 26.66
CA TYR A 512 5.33 -15.68 26.36
C TYR A 512 5.96 -16.88 27.09
N PRO A 513 5.55 -17.17 28.34
CA PRO A 513 6.05 -18.34 29.07
C PRO A 513 5.56 -19.65 28.45
N PHE A 514 6.07 -20.79 28.90
CA PHE A 514 5.51 -22.09 28.52
C PHE A 514 4.05 -22.19 28.98
N ILE A 515 3.12 -22.39 28.03
CA ILE A 515 1.69 -22.53 28.32
C ILE A 515 1.27 -23.98 28.08
N PRO A 516 0.86 -24.74 29.11
CA PRO A 516 0.32 -26.08 28.94
C PRO A 516 -1.10 -26.07 28.32
N PRO A 517 -1.54 -27.15 27.65
CA PRO A 517 -0.80 -28.39 27.41
C PRO A 517 0.25 -28.24 26.28
N PRO A 518 1.34 -29.03 26.30
CA PRO A 518 2.30 -29.07 25.22
C PRO A 518 1.70 -29.61 23.92
N TYR A 519 2.32 -29.29 22.79
CA TYR A 519 2.03 -29.86 21.48
C TYR A 519 2.36 -31.35 21.49
N GLY A 520 1.34 -32.20 21.58
CA GLY A 520 1.49 -33.65 21.66
C GLY A 520 2.17 -34.25 20.43
N LEU A 521 3.11 -35.17 20.67
CA LEU A 521 3.76 -36.03 19.68
C LEU A 521 3.13 -37.43 19.76
N VAL A 522 2.49 -37.82 18.66
CA VAL A 522 1.79 -39.10 18.52
C VAL A 522 2.70 -40.09 17.78
N PRO A 523 2.97 -41.27 18.34
CA PRO A 523 3.68 -42.36 17.66
C PRO A 523 2.94 -42.81 16.40
N LYS A 524 3.66 -43.10 15.31
CA LYS A 524 3.12 -43.65 14.06
C LYS A 524 3.22 -45.18 13.96
N ALA A 525 3.98 -45.81 14.83
CA ALA A 525 4.19 -47.26 14.87
C ALA A 525 4.36 -47.72 16.32
N GLU A 526 4.00 -48.97 16.59
CA GLU A 526 4.22 -49.65 17.86
C GLU A 526 5.31 -50.73 17.67
N GLY A 527 6.22 -50.86 18.64
CA GLY A 527 7.30 -51.85 18.62
C GLY A 527 8.68 -51.28 18.98
N PRO A 528 9.67 -52.13 19.27
CA PRO A 528 10.99 -51.71 19.71
C PRO A 528 11.77 -50.97 18.61
N GLY A 529 12.68 -50.06 19.01
CA GLY A 529 13.56 -49.32 18.10
C GLY A 529 13.21 -47.86 17.92
N LYS A 530 13.59 -47.26 16.77
CA LYS A 530 13.41 -45.83 16.45
C LYS A 530 11.97 -45.55 16.04
N ILE A 531 11.13 -45.11 16.97
CA ILE A 531 9.69 -44.91 16.75
C ILE A 531 9.45 -43.52 16.15
N PRO A 532 8.91 -43.42 14.91
CA PRO A 532 8.56 -42.13 14.31
C PRO A 532 7.32 -41.52 14.97
N CYS A 533 7.36 -40.22 15.22
CA CYS A 533 6.28 -39.43 15.81
C CYS A 533 5.86 -38.29 14.88
N ALA A 534 4.61 -37.83 15.03
CA ALA A 534 4.13 -36.59 14.44
C ALA A 534 3.20 -35.84 15.38
N THR A 535 3.04 -34.54 15.15
CA THR A 535 2.04 -33.75 15.84
C THR A 535 0.63 -34.01 15.31
N ILE A 536 -0.39 -33.69 16.12
CA ILE A 536 -1.81 -33.83 15.73
C ILE A 536 -2.14 -32.98 14.49
N GLN A 537 -1.68 -31.73 14.46
CA GLN A 537 -1.84 -30.83 13.33
C GLN A 537 -0.55 -30.79 12.48
N PRO A 538 -0.67 -30.51 11.17
CA PRO A 538 0.48 -30.40 10.28
C PRO A 538 1.38 -29.19 10.58
N SER A 539 0.85 -28.16 11.22
CA SER A 539 1.58 -26.98 11.68
C SER A 539 0.77 -26.19 12.71
N TYR A 540 1.44 -25.31 13.46
CA TYR A 540 0.82 -24.46 14.47
C TYR A 540 1.35 -23.02 14.38
N PRO A 541 0.50 -22.00 14.56
CA PRO A 541 0.94 -20.62 14.70
C PRO A 541 1.59 -20.42 16.07
N LEU A 542 2.74 -19.75 16.09
CA LEU A 542 3.51 -19.41 17.27
C LEU A 542 3.76 -17.90 17.32
N ARG A 543 3.49 -17.30 18.48
CA ARG A 543 3.93 -15.93 18.80
C ARG A 543 5.26 -16.00 19.53
N ILE A 544 6.23 -15.22 19.05
CA ILE A 544 7.56 -15.16 19.63
C ILE A 544 7.82 -13.72 20.07
N GLY A 545 8.11 -13.54 21.36
CA GLY A 545 8.53 -12.24 21.89
C GLY A 545 9.82 -11.74 21.29
N LEU A 546 9.97 -10.43 21.18
CA LEU A 546 11.19 -9.82 20.65
C LEU A 546 12.37 -10.01 21.61
N GLY A 547 13.45 -10.59 21.08
CA GLY A 547 14.72 -10.77 21.78
C GLY A 547 15.02 -12.23 22.10
N THR A 548 15.79 -12.41 23.17
CA THR A 548 16.26 -13.71 23.66
C THR A 548 15.96 -13.83 25.16
N PRO A 549 15.85 -15.05 25.70
CA PRO A 549 15.97 -16.34 25.02
C PRO A 549 14.69 -16.74 24.27
N VAL A 550 14.82 -17.56 23.22
CA VAL A 550 13.69 -18.29 22.61
C VAL A 550 13.96 -19.78 22.80
N GLU A 551 13.00 -20.48 23.39
CA GLU A 551 13.26 -21.77 24.02
C GLU A 551 12.20 -22.80 23.60
N CYS A 552 12.64 -24.05 23.42
CA CYS A 552 11.75 -25.19 23.19
C CYS A 552 11.99 -26.21 24.30
N ALA A 553 10.93 -26.73 24.90
CA ALA A 553 11.03 -27.73 25.95
C ALA A 553 10.35 -29.04 25.53
N LEU A 554 11.00 -30.15 25.83
CA LEU A 554 10.43 -31.50 25.73
C LEU A 554 9.68 -31.82 27.02
N TYR A 555 8.48 -32.36 26.87
CA TYR A 555 7.61 -32.78 27.96
C TYR A 555 7.30 -34.27 27.87
N ILE A 556 7.13 -34.87 29.03
CA ILE A 556 6.68 -36.25 29.21
C ILE A 556 5.39 -36.25 30.02
N TRP A 557 4.43 -37.10 29.68
CA TRP A 557 3.25 -37.32 30.50
C TRP A 557 3.57 -38.32 31.61
N GLU A 558 3.45 -37.89 32.86
CA GLU A 558 3.66 -38.71 34.03
C GLU A 558 2.30 -39.30 34.46
N ALA A 559 2.07 -40.57 34.13
CA ALA A 559 0.78 -41.23 34.33
C ALA A 559 0.38 -41.35 35.80
N SER A 560 1.37 -41.52 36.69
CA SER A 560 1.19 -41.56 38.16
C SER A 560 0.62 -40.26 38.72
N GLU A 561 1.01 -39.13 38.15
CA GLU A 561 0.63 -37.79 38.63
C GLU A 561 -0.42 -37.11 37.74
N GLN A 562 -0.81 -37.76 36.62
CA GLN A 562 -1.70 -37.23 35.59
C GLN A 562 -1.33 -35.81 35.14
N GLN A 563 -0.04 -35.54 34.95
CA GLN A 563 0.43 -34.23 34.54
C GLN A 563 1.60 -34.28 33.55
N TRP A 564 1.79 -33.17 32.84
CA TRP A 564 2.94 -32.97 31.97
C TRP A 564 4.14 -32.48 32.77
N ARG A 565 5.25 -33.21 32.69
CA ARG A 565 6.53 -32.84 33.31
C ARG A 565 7.53 -32.37 32.26
N MET A 566 8.12 -31.19 32.48
CA MET A 566 9.21 -30.69 31.64
C MET A 566 10.44 -31.57 31.86
N TRP A 567 10.98 -32.11 30.78
CA TRP A 567 12.09 -33.05 30.83
C TRP A 567 13.41 -32.44 30.39
N HIS A 568 13.39 -31.63 29.32
CA HIS A 568 14.57 -30.91 28.85
C HIS A 568 14.18 -29.59 28.19
N LYS A 569 15.12 -28.64 28.15
CA LYS A 569 14.93 -27.29 27.63
C LYS A 569 16.09 -26.90 26.69
N PHE A 570 15.75 -26.61 25.44
CA PHE A 570 16.66 -26.17 24.40
C PHE A 570 16.60 -24.65 24.20
N ASN A 571 17.76 -24.05 23.96
CA ASN A 571 17.85 -22.67 23.47
C ASN A 571 17.86 -22.68 21.94
N LEU A 572 16.85 -22.08 21.31
CA LEU A 572 16.72 -22.00 19.85
C LEU A 572 17.55 -20.88 19.22
N THR A 573 18.22 -20.05 20.02
CA THR A 573 18.97 -18.87 19.56
C THR A 573 20.48 -19.05 19.65
N THR A 574 20.99 -20.28 19.64
CA THR A 574 22.43 -20.59 19.60
C THR A 574 23.09 -20.09 18.32
N GLU A 575 22.38 -20.19 17.19
CA GLU A 575 22.79 -19.63 15.90
C GLU A 575 21.78 -18.58 15.42
N PRO A 576 21.79 -17.35 15.99
CA PRO A 576 20.76 -16.36 15.71
C PRO A 576 20.74 -15.96 14.23
N GLY A 577 19.53 -15.77 13.70
CA GLY A 577 19.29 -15.30 12.34
C GLY A 577 19.75 -13.85 12.12
N PRO A 578 19.79 -13.38 10.86
CA PRO A 578 20.23 -12.02 10.53
C PRO A 578 19.48 -10.91 11.24
N TYR A 579 18.23 -11.14 11.64
CA TYR A 579 17.37 -10.14 12.26
C TYR A 579 17.38 -10.18 13.79
N ALA A 580 18.31 -10.91 14.40
CA ALA A 580 18.48 -10.91 15.85
C ALA A 580 18.73 -9.51 16.47
N PRO A 581 19.45 -8.56 15.82
CA PRO A 581 19.57 -7.19 16.34
C PRO A 581 18.23 -6.44 16.46
N LEU A 582 17.22 -6.89 15.72
CA LEU A 582 15.85 -6.38 15.76
C LEU A 582 14.94 -7.22 16.67
N GLY A 583 15.50 -8.18 17.40
CA GLY A 583 14.75 -9.05 18.31
C GLY A 583 14.04 -10.22 17.62
N MET A 584 14.38 -10.52 16.37
CA MET A 584 13.76 -11.62 15.61
C MET A 584 14.79 -12.73 15.31
N PRO A 585 15.30 -13.43 16.35
CA PRO A 585 16.44 -14.34 16.19
C PRO A 585 16.11 -15.59 15.38
N LEU A 586 14.84 -15.98 15.21
CA LEU A 586 14.46 -17.12 14.36
C LEU A 586 14.25 -16.76 12.89
N HIS A 587 14.15 -15.48 12.53
CA HIS A 587 13.82 -15.08 11.17
C HIS A 587 14.99 -15.34 10.20
N PRO A 588 14.80 -16.12 9.11
CA PRO A 588 15.85 -16.44 8.14
C PRO A 588 16.08 -15.28 7.16
N ALA A 589 17.19 -15.28 6.42
CA ALA A 589 17.58 -14.18 5.51
C ALA A 589 16.67 -14.05 4.29
N ASP A 590 16.28 -15.19 3.71
CA ASP A 590 15.46 -15.37 2.52
C ASP A 590 13.95 -15.34 2.80
N GLY A 591 13.55 -15.55 4.05
CA GLY A 591 12.16 -15.48 4.50
C GLY A 591 11.34 -16.75 4.23
N GLU A 592 11.95 -17.82 3.74
CA GLU A 592 11.22 -19.03 3.38
C GLU A 592 10.99 -19.93 4.59
N LYS A 593 12.07 -20.50 5.14
CA LYS A 593 11.99 -21.41 6.27
C LYS A 593 13.28 -21.48 7.06
N ARG A 594 13.16 -21.93 8.31
CA ARG A 594 14.29 -22.23 9.19
C ARG A 594 14.09 -23.59 9.82
N GLU A 595 15.09 -24.45 9.67
CA GLU A 595 15.10 -25.78 10.27
C GLU A 595 16.01 -25.80 11.50
N ILE A 596 15.54 -26.43 12.58
CA ILE A 596 16.31 -26.61 13.82
C ILE A 596 16.19 -28.07 14.26
N SER A 597 17.33 -28.73 14.40
CA SER A 597 17.43 -30.09 14.94
C SER A 597 17.71 -30.04 16.44
N LEU A 598 16.83 -30.63 17.23
CA LEU A 598 16.93 -30.77 18.68
C LEU A 598 17.25 -32.21 19.02
N ARG A 599 18.33 -32.44 19.78
CA ARG A 599 18.75 -33.77 20.21
C ARG A 599 19.00 -33.80 21.71
N TRP A 600 18.38 -34.74 22.40
CA TRP A 600 18.60 -34.98 23.82
C TRP A 600 18.44 -36.46 24.14
N GLN A 601 19.49 -37.08 24.66
CA GLN A 601 19.53 -38.53 24.93
C GLN A 601 19.06 -39.32 23.70
N ASP A 602 18.04 -40.17 23.89
CA ASP A 602 17.48 -41.06 22.89
C ASP A 602 16.41 -40.38 22.00
N HIS A 603 16.31 -39.04 22.03
CA HIS A 603 15.30 -38.25 21.30
C HIS A 603 15.93 -37.31 20.26
N GLU A 604 15.33 -37.29 19.07
CA GLU A 604 15.67 -36.38 17.99
C GLU A 604 14.38 -35.76 17.43
N VAL A 605 14.30 -34.43 17.44
CA VAL A 605 13.16 -33.65 16.93
C VAL A 605 13.67 -32.59 15.95
N ASN A 606 13.20 -32.64 14.72
CA ASN A 606 13.46 -31.63 13.70
C ASN A 606 12.24 -30.72 13.58
N LEU A 607 12.47 -29.44 13.84
CA LEU A 607 11.49 -28.38 13.74
C LEU A 607 11.72 -27.59 12.46
N GLU A 608 10.64 -27.21 11.79
CA GLU A 608 10.68 -26.22 10.71
C GLU A 608 9.78 -25.05 11.07
N PHE A 609 10.33 -23.84 11.01
CA PHE A 609 9.64 -22.57 11.16
C PHE A 609 9.47 -21.94 9.78
N PHE A 610 8.27 -21.46 9.45
CA PHE A 610 7.93 -20.93 8.14
C PHE A 610 6.79 -19.90 8.26
N ASN A 611 6.36 -19.30 7.14
CA ASN A 611 5.36 -18.21 7.14
C ASN A 611 5.74 -17.05 8.06
N PHE A 612 7.03 -16.67 8.06
CA PHE A 612 7.49 -15.49 8.79
C PHE A 612 6.80 -14.23 8.27
N GLN A 613 6.53 -13.28 9.17
CA GLN A 613 6.06 -11.96 8.75
C GLN A 613 7.11 -11.32 7.82
N PRO A 614 6.70 -10.78 6.66
CA PRO A 614 7.64 -10.18 5.72
C PRO A 614 8.34 -8.96 6.32
N ILE A 615 9.65 -8.85 6.10
CA ILE A 615 10.45 -7.70 6.52
C ILE A 615 10.58 -6.71 5.35
N PRO A 616 10.30 -5.41 5.56
CA PRO A 616 10.42 -4.41 4.51
C PRO A 616 11.79 -4.42 3.84
N ALA A 617 11.80 -4.22 2.51
CA ALA A 617 13.02 -4.29 1.71
C ALA A 617 14.13 -3.38 2.24
N LEU A 618 13.77 -2.16 2.67
CA LEU A 618 14.72 -1.19 3.23
C LEU A 618 15.42 -1.71 4.50
N ILE A 619 14.68 -2.37 5.40
CA ILE A 619 15.24 -2.99 6.62
C ILE A 619 16.10 -4.19 6.27
N ARG A 620 15.63 -5.07 5.38
CA ARG A 620 16.38 -6.25 4.92
C ARG A 620 17.72 -5.86 4.29
N GLU A 621 17.72 -4.85 3.42
CA GLU A 621 18.93 -4.33 2.78
C GLU A 621 19.87 -3.69 3.80
N ALA A 622 19.35 -2.92 4.77
CA ALA A 622 20.15 -2.34 5.84
C ALA A 622 20.81 -3.41 6.74
N VAL A 623 20.08 -4.47 7.10
CA VAL A 623 20.61 -5.62 7.85
C VAL A 623 21.70 -6.34 7.06
N ALA A 624 21.49 -6.55 5.75
CA ALA A 624 22.50 -7.16 4.89
C ALA A 624 23.76 -6.29 4.76
N LEU A 625 23.60 -4.97 4.68
CA LEU A 625 24.71 -4.01 4.62
C LEU A 625 25.50 -3.99 5.93
N ALA A 626 24.82 -3.92 7.08
CA ALA A 626 25.42 -3.96 8.42
C ALA A 626 26.29 -5.21 8.65
N LYS A 627 25.97 -6.34 8.00
CA LYS A 627 26.75 -7.58 8.05
C LYS A 627 27.99 -7.58 7.16
N LYS A 628 27.95 -6.92 5.99
CA LYS A 628 29.03 -6.97 4.99
C LYS A 628 30.30 -6.25 5.45
N GLU A 629 30.15 -5.12 6.13
CA GLU A 629 31.28 -4.30 6.61
C GLU A 629 32.03 -4.93 7.79
N LYS A 630 31.51 -6.03 8.37
CA LYS A 630 32.21 -6.80 9.41
C LYS A 630 33.29 -7.75 8.85
N LYS A 631 33.34 -7.92 7.51
CA LYS A 631 34.29 -8.80 6.81
C LYS A 631 35.43 -8.05 6.08
N SER A 632 35.41 -6.72 6.11
CA SER A 632 36.51 -5.84 5.71
C SER A 632 37.25 -5.37 6.95
#